data_AF-G7MZ57-F1
#
_entry.id   AF-G7MZ57-F1
#
_cell.length_a   1.000
_cell.length_b   1.000
_cell.length_c   1.000
_cell.angle_alpha   90.00
_cell.angle_beta   90.00
_cell.angle_gamma   90.00
#
_symmetry.space_group_name_H-M   'P 1'
#
loop_
_entity.id
_entity.type
_entity.pdbx_description
1 polymer ?
#
loop_
_entity_poly.entity_id
_entity_poly.type
_entity_poly.pdbx_seq_one_letter_code
_entity_poly.pdbx_strand_id
1 'polypeptide(L)'
;ILIKPSCRPQFQRRFHHRMLKQIQNIISILSSASFIHSYDKNDIRHSKPLLVQMDCNYNGYVAGIPNSLVTLSVCSGLRGTMQLKNISYGIEPMEAVSGFIHKIYEEKFADTNILLEENDTYSWFNSEYQVRKSSEKTDFIKLFPRYIEMHIVVDKNLFKPANTICRKSVDVECDFTEFCNGSYPYCLLDTYVRDGEYCDSGGAFCFQGRCRTFDKQCDDLIGRGSRGAPIFCYDEINTRGDKFGNCGTEYCLFQHILCGKLVCTWEHKDLISRPNLSVIYAHVRDQTCVSTYLPSRKPPPVASTVSKTSYYSVDDRDETFVQDGSVCGPDMYCFKMRCKHVRFLMDFETCEASIECSGHGICNNFNHCHCEKGYNPPHCKPKKEAFGSTDDGHLVP
;
A
#
# COMPACT_ATOMS: atom_id res chain seq x y z
N ILE A 1 -4.14 0.41 5.66
CA ILE A 1 -3.39 1.61 6.11
C ILE A 1 -1.91 1.22 6.10
N LEU A 2 -1.14 1.64 5.09
CA LEU A 2 0.31 1.37 5.02
C LEU A 2 1.04 2.47 5.78
N ILE A 3 1.71 2.11 6.88
CA ILE A 3 2.54 3.03 7.65
C ILE A 3 3.92 3.04 6.98
N LYS A 4 4.26 4.10 6.23
CA LYS A 4 5.60 4.24 5.65
C LYS A 4 6.61 4.72 6.71
N PRO A 5 7.86 4.20 6.71
CA PRO A 5 8.91 4.70 7.59
C PRO A 5 9.20 6.19 7.33
N SER A 6 9.57 6.93 8.37
CA SER A 6 9.68 8.40 8.31
C SER A 6 11.12 8.90 8.17
N CYS A 7 11.31 9.78 7.20
CA CYS A 7 12.52 10.59 7.00
C CYS A 7 12.40 11.99 7.62
N ARG A 8 11.40 12.25 8.47
CA ARG A 8 11.31 13.50 9.24
C ARG A 8 11.95 13.35 10.63
N PRO A 9 12.59 14.41 11.17
CA PRO A 9 13.00 14.44 12.57
C PRO A 9 11.80 14.33 13.52
N GLN A 10 11.97 13.61 14.64
CA GLN A 10 10.88 13.33 15.59
C GLN A 10 10.35 14.55 16.37
N PHE A 11 11.00 15.72 16.25
CA PHE A 11 10.72 16.91 17.07
C PHE A 11 9.59 17.84 16.55
N GLN A 12 9.10 17.71 15.31
CA GLN A 12 8.14 18.68 14.74
C GLN A 12 6.67 18.24 14.72
N ARG A 13 6.27 17.22 15.49
CA ARG A 13 4.90 16.65 15.42
C ARG A 13 3.75 17.54 15.92
N ARG A 14 3.96 18.81 16.33
CA ARG A 14 2.88 19.59 16.98
C ARG A 14 2.38 20.88 16.32
N PHE A 15 2.99 21.45 15.28
CA PHE A 15 2.57 22.80 14.84
C PHE A 15 2.12 23.00 13.38
N HIS A 16 2.35 22.05 12.46
CA HIS A 16 1.98 22.24 11.04
C HIS A 16 0.87 21.33 10.50
N HIS A 17 0.28 20.46 11.34
CA HIS A 17 -0.65 19.44 10.88
C HIS A 17 -2.09 19.92 10.64
N ARG A 18 -2.43 21.18 10.99
CA ARG A 18 -3.80 21.70 10.91
C ARG A 18 -4.13 22.56 9.69
N MET A 19 -3.16 23.15 8.96
CA MET A 19 -3.49 24.04 7.83
C MET A 19 -3.20 23.50 6.42
N LEU A 20 -2.36 22.46 6.26
CA LEU A 20 -1.99 21.94 4.93
C LEU A 20 -2.63 20.60 4.55
N LYS A 21 -3.36 19.95 5.48
CA LYS A 21 -4.06 18.67 5.22
C LYS A 21 -5.42 18.83 4.51
N GLN A 22 -5.87 20.06 4.27
CA GLN A 22 -7.23 20.34 3.81
C GLN A 22 -7.32 20.81 2.34
N ILE A 23 -6.21 20.89 1.60
CA ILE A 23 -6.18 21.37 0.19
C ILE A 23 -5.54 20.37 -0.80
N GLN A 24 -5.17 19.15 -0.36
CA GLN A 24 -4.58 18.13 -1.25
C GLN A 24 -5.50 16.94 -1.59
N ASN A 25 -6.79 17.02 -1.29
CA ASN A 25 -7.75 15.90 -1.49
C ASN A 25 -8.81 16.15 -2.58
N ILE A 26 -8.52 16.99 -3.59
CA ILE A 26 -9.50 17.28 -4.65
C ILE A 26 -9.16 16.67 -6.03
N ILE A 27 -8.02 16.01 -6.21
CA ILE A 27 -7.72 15.36 -7.51
C ILE A 27 -7.08 13.99 -7.32
N SER A 28 -7.87 12.99 -6.91
CA SER A 28 -7.57 11.58 -7.15
C SER A 28 -8.78 10.68 -6.85
N ILE A 29 -9.96 10.92 -7.43
CA ILE A 29 -11.10 10.02 -7.23
C ILE A 29 -11.94 9.94 -8.50
N LEU A 30 -11.69 8.93 -9.33
CA LEU A 30 -12.76 8.25 -10.08
C LEU A 30 -12.42 6.76 -10.17
N SER A 31 -12.71 6.03 -9.08
CA SER A 31 -13.00 4.60 -9.15
C SER A 31 -14.40 4.36 -8.58
N SER A 32 -15.12 3.38 -9.11
CA SER A 32 -16.54 3.09 -8.85
C SER A 32 -16.89 2.62 -7.42
N ALA A 33 -15.96 2.74 -6.46
CA ALA A 33 -16.15 2.42 -5.05
C ALA A 33 -15.93 3.63 -4.10
N SER A 34 -16.15 4.85 -4.61
CA SER A 34 -15.84 6.07 -3.87
C SER A 34 -17.05 6.58 -3.07
N PHE A 35 -16.79 7.15 -1.89
CA PHE A 35 -17.79 7.78 -1.04
C PHE A 35 -17.57 9.29 -1.02
N ILE A 36 -18.63 10.07 -1.20
CA ILE A 36 -18.58 11.52 -1.02
C ILE A 36 -18.81 11.80 0.46
N HIS A 37 -17.90 12.56 1.07
CA HIS A 37 -18.04 13.06 2.43
C HIS A 37 -18.45 14.53 2.39
N SER A 38 -19.60 14.84 2.98
CA SER A 38 -20.03 16.23 3.21
C SER A 38 -20.16 16.48 4.70
N TYR A 39 -20.00 17.75 5.09
CA TYR A 39 -20.19 18.21 6.46
C TYR A 39 -21.41 19.12 6.49
N ASP A 40 -22.25 18.96 7.50
CA ASP A 40 -23.33 19.90 7.76
C ASP A 40 -22.87 21.05 8.68
N LYS A 41 -23.79 21.99 8.95
CA LYS A 41 -23.56 23.14 9.83
C LYS A 41 -23.15 22.78 11.27
N ASN A 42 -23.35 21.54 11.70
CA ASN A 42 -23.04 21.03 13.03
C ASN A 42 -21.75 20.20 13.06
N ASP A 43 -20.94 20.25 11.98
CA ASP A 43 -19.70 19.47 11.82
C ASP A 43 -19.92 17.95 11.80
N ILE A 44 -21.15 17.51 11.49
CA ILE A 44 -21.49 16.09 11.38
C ILE A 44 -21.18 15.62 9.97
N ARG A 45 -20.41 14.52 9.88
CA ARG A 45 -19.98 13.93 8.61
C ARG A 45 -21.09 13.06 8.02
N HIS A 46 -21.57 13.44 6.84
CA HIS A 46 -22.45 12.63 6.00
C HIS A 46 -21.61 11.90 4.95
N SER A 47 -21.94 10.65 4.66
CA SER A 47 -21.26 9.85 3.62
C SER A 47 -22.27 9.18 2.71
N LYS A 48 -22.17 9.44 1.40
CA LYS A 48 -23.05 8.81 0.39
C LYS A 48 -22.21 8.00 -0.62
N PRO A 49 -22.62 6.76 -0.97
CA PRO A 49 -22.00 6.00 -2.03
C PRO A 49 -22.29 6.63 -3.41
N LEU A 50 -21.30 6.65 -4.30
CA LEU A 50 -21.42 7.14 -5.69
C LEU A 50 -22.21 6.15 -6.57
N LEU A 51 -23.55 6.14 -6.44
CA LEU A 51 -24.42 5.48 -7.42
C LEU A 51 -24.75 6.46 -8.56
N VAL A 52 -24.15 6.21 -9.72
CA VAL A 52 -24.46 6.68 -11.10
C VAL A 52 -25.46 7.85 -11.22
N GLN A 53 -24.97 9.05 -10.96
CA GLN A 53 -25.26 10.27 -11.71
C GLN A 53 -24.10 11.21 -11.37
N MET A 54 -23.23 11.52 -12.34
CA MET A 54 -22.06 12.38 -12.09
C MET A 54 -22.52 13.84 -11.91
N ASP A 55 -23.11 14.13 -10.76
CA ASP A 55 -23.30 15.49 -10.30
C ASP A 55 -21.91 16.03 -9.95
N CYS A 56 -21.32 16.78 -10.89
CA CYS A 56 -20.00 17.38 -10.77
C CYS A 56 -20.01 18.74 -10.06
N ASN A 57 -21.15 19.10 -9.45
CA ASN A 57 -21.32 20.29 -8.62
C ASN A 57 -21.60 19.86 -7.18
N TYR A 58 -20.88 20.47 -6.24
CA TYR A 58 -20.91 20.12 -4.83
C TYR A 58 -21.12 21.38 -4.00
N ASN A 59 -21.96 21.28 -2.98
CA ASN A 59 -22.16 22.32 -1.98
C ASN A 59 -21.97 21.74 -0.56
N GLY A 60 -21.55 22.57 0.39
CA GLY A 60 -21.35 22.13 1.76
C GLY A 60 -20.73 23.18 2.67
N TYR A 61 -20.24 22.72 3.82
CA TYR A 61 -19.66 23.55 4.87
C TYR A 61 -18.20 23.14 5.10
N VAL A 62 -17.35 24.08 5.55
CA VAL A 62 -15.95 23.80 5.88
C VAL A 62 -15.86 23.23 7.28
N ALA A 63 -15.36 22.00 7.38
CA ALA A 63 -15.19 21.32 8.66
C ALA A 63 -14.38 22.17 9.66
N GLY A 64 -14.93 22.32 10.87
CA GLY A 64 -14.34 23.14 11.94
C GLY A 64 -14.48 24.66 11.80
N ILE A 65 -15.18 25.18 10.77
CA ILE A 65 -15.49 26.61 10.64
C ILE A 65 -17.01 26.82 10.66
N PRO A 66 -17.58 27.31 11.78
CA PRO A 66 -19.00 27.59 11.87
C PRO A 66 -19.41 28.69 10.88
N ASN A 67 -20.61 28.56 10.31
CA ASN A 67 -21.18 29.49 9.31
C ASN A 67 -20.32 29.67 8.04
N SER A 68 -19.58 28.64 7.64
CA SER A 68 -18.88 28.61 6.35
C SER A 68 -19.77 28.02 5.26
N LEU A 69 -19.61 28.45 4.01
CA LEU A 69 -20.33 27.88 2.88
C LEU A 69 -19.38 27.66 1.72
N VAL A 70 -19.52 26.53 1.03
CA VAL A 70 -18.68 26.17 -0.11
C VAL A 70 -19.57 25.70 -1.25
N THR A 71 -19.28 26.18 -2.45
CA THR A 71 -19.85 25.69 -3.71
C THR A 71 -18.71 25.42 -4.69
N LEU A 72 -18.53 24.18 -5.11
CA LEU A 72 -17.45 23.75 -6.01
C LEU A 72 -18.01 23.01 -7.22
N SER A 73 -17.36 23.17 -8.35
CA SER A 73 -17.59 22.43 -9.59
C SER A 73 -16.27 21.80 -10.02
N VAL A 74 -16.33 20.54 -10.45
CA VAL A 74 -15.17 19.80 -10.98
C VAL A 74 -15.35 19.39 -12.43
N CYS A 75 -16.42 19.84 -13.10
CA CYS A 75 -16.78 19.40 -14.45
C CYS A 75 -15.70 19.74 -15.51
N SER A 76 -14.88 20.76 -15.27
CA SER A 76 -13.80 21.20 -16.18
C SER A 76 -12.68 21.90 -15.39
N GLY A 77 -12.12 21.20 -14.40
CA GLY A 77 -11.19 21.76 -13.41
C GLY A 77 -11.90 22.26 -12.15
N LEU A 78 -11.13 22.43 -11.06
CA LEU A 78 -11.70 22.85 -9.79
C LEU A 78 -11.98 24.36 -9.83
N ARG A 79 -13.26 24.69 -9.73
CA ARG A 79 -13.73 26.07 -9.69
C ARG A 79 -14.83 26.23 -8.66
N GLY A 80 -14.96 27.40 -8.07
CA GLY A 80 -16.06 27.65 -7.14
C GLY A 80 -15.77 28.76 -6.14
N THR A 81 -16.64 28.86 -5.15
CA THR A 81 -16.58 29.87 -4.10
C THR A 81 -16.59 29.24 -2.72
N MET A 82 -15.84 29.85 -1.81
CA MET A 82 -15.81 29.48 -0.40
C MET A 82 -15.97 30.74 0.43
N GLN A 83 -17.02 30.77 1.24
CA GLN A 83 -17.31 31.83 2.18
C GLN A 83 -16.88 31.41 3.58
N LEU A 84 -15.99 32.21 4.16
CA LEU A 84 -15.51 32.07 5.53
C LEU A 84 -15.89 33.34 6.29
N LYS A 85 -16.97 33.26 7.08
CA LYS A 85 -17.56 34.43 7.77
C LYS A 85 -17.97 35.52 6.76
N ASN A 86 -17.31 36.68 6.79
CA ASN A 86 -17.62 37.83 5.93
C ASN A 86 -16.72 37.93 4.69
N ILE A 87 -15.88 36.93 4.43
CA ILE A 87 -14.93 36.95 3.32
C ILE A 87 -15.29 35.82 2.35
N SER A 88 -15.51 36.17 1.08
CA SER A 88 -15.68 35.21 -0.01
C SER A 88 -14.35 35.00 -0.72
N TYR A 89 -14.05 33.76 -1.07
CA TYR A 89 -12.89 33.38 -1.84
C TYR A 89 -13.33 32.67 -3.12
N GLY A 90 -12.80 33.11 -4.27
CA GLY A 90 -12.96 32.44 -5.55
C GLY A 90 -11.81 31.46 -5.81
N ILE A 91 -12.13 30.35 -6.48
CA ILE A 91 -11.18 29.33 -6.93
C ILE A 91 -11.35 29.18 -8.44
N GLU A 92 -10.26 29.35 -9.20
CA GLU A 92 -10.25 29.18 -10.66
C GLU A 92 -8.98 28.44 -11.14
N PRO A 93 -9.06 27.56 -12.16
CA PRO A 93 -7.89 26.95 -12.76
C PRO A 93 -7.11 27.96 -13.62
N MET A 94 -5.78 27.84 -13.66
CA MET A 94 -4.95 28.70 -14.51
C MET A 94 -4.78 28.09 -15.91
N GLU A 95 -5.41 28.69 -16.94
CA GLU A 95 -5.44 28.16 -18.31
C GLU A 95 -4.08 28.12 -19.03
N ALA A 96 -3.04 28.78 -18.51
CA ALA A 96 -1.78 29.02 -19.22
C ALA A 96 -0.61 28.07 -18.84
N VAL A 97 -0.81 27.09 -17.96
CA VAL A 97 0.30 26.23 -17.46
C VAL A 97 -0.11 24.76 -17.45
N SER A 98 0.73 23.89 -18.04
CA SER A 98 0.61 22.44 -17.86
C SER A 98 0.94 22.09 -16.40
N GLY A 99 -0.11 21.90 -15.59
CA GLY A 99 -0.01 21.60 -14.17
C GLY A 99 -1.29 22.05 -13.46
N PHE A 100 -1.81 21.24 -12.52
CA PHE A 100 -3.05 21.49 -11.78
C PHE A 100 -2.94 22.67 -10.79
N ILE A 101 -2.63 23.86 -11.29
CA ILE A 101 -2.45 25.09 -10.53
C ILE A 101 -3.78 25.84 -10.51
N HIS A 102 -4.24 26.15 -9.30
CA HIS A 102 -5.48 26.89 -9.06
C HIS A 102 -5.15 28.21 -8.39
N LYS A 103 -5.76 29.29 -8.86
CA LYS A 103 -5.68 30.60 -8.23
C LYS A 103 -6.82 30.70 -7.23
N ILE A 104 -6.47 31.02 -5.98
CA ILE A 104 -7.42 31.36 -4.94
C ILE A 104 -7.28 32.85 -4.66
N TYR A 105 -8.38 33.58 -4.70
CA TYR A 105 -8.38 35.02 -4.49
C TYR A 105 -9.58 35.44 -3.67
N GLU A 106 -9.43 36.48 -2.88
CA GLU A 106 -10.54 37.10 -2.16
C GLU A 106 -11.47 37.81 -3.16
N GLU A 107 -12.74 37.44 -3.13
CA GLU A 107 -13.79 38.02 -3.95
C GLU A 107 -14.42 39.19 -3.19
N LYS A 108 -14.07 40.41 -3.60
CA LYS A 108 -14.61 41.62 -3.00
C LYS A 108 -16.03 41.85 -3.52
N PHE A 109 -17.02 41.72 -2.64
CA PHE A 109 -18.39 42.14 -2.94
C PHE A 109 -18.41 43.64 -3.23
N ALA A 110 -18.82 44.02 -4.45
CA ALA A 110 -19.32 45.37 -4.69
C ALA A 110 -20.69 45.48 -4.00
N ASP A 111 -20.86 46.49 -3.15
CA ASP A 111 -22.07 46.71 -2.36
C ASP A 111 -23.36 46.60 -3.18
N THR A 112 -24.13 45.54 -2.92
CA THR A 112 -25.57 45.53 -3.19
C THR A 112 -26.27 45.06 -1.92
N ASN A 113 -26.75 46.02 -1.16
CA ASN A 113 -27.67 45.87 -0.02
C ASN A 113 -28.89 45.05 -0.40
N ILE A 114 -29.17 43.92 0.26
CA ILE A 114 -30.55 43.47 0.51
C ILE A 114 -30.64 42.85 1.91
N LEU A 115 -31.65 43.34 2.64
CA LEU A 115 -31.97 43.16 4.06
C LEU A 115 -32.40 41.75 4.46
N LEU A 116 -32.18 41.42 5.73
CA LEU A 116 -32.81 40.32 6.47
C LEU A 116 -34.26 40.71 6.83
N GLU A 117 -35.25 39.87 6.49
CA GLU A 117 -36.45 39.67 7.31
C GLU A 117 -37.20 38.37 6.95
N GLU A 118 -37.93 37.85 7.95
CA GLU A 118 -38.55 36.52 8.08
C GLU A 118 -39.79 36.30 7.20
N ASN A 119 -39.95 35.11 6.61
CA ASN A 119 -41.09 34.21 6.83
C ASN A 119 -41.06 32.98 5.91
N ASP A 120 -41.65 31.90 6.41
CA ASP A 120 -41.83 30.60 5.79
C ASP A 120 -42.21 30.59 4.31
N THR A 121 -41.74 29.58 3.58
CA THR A 121 -42.51 28.58 2.81
C THR A 121 -41.74 28.15 1.55
N TYR A 122 -41.61 26.83 1.39
CA TYR A 122 -41.05 26.16 0.20
C TYR A 122 -41.62 26.75 -1.12
N SER A 123 -40.73 27.15 -2.04
CA SER A 123 -41.04 27.08 -3.47
C SER A 123 -39.77 26.86 -4.31
N TRP A 124 -39.79 25.79 -5.08
CA TRP A 124 -38.87 25.54 -6.20
C TRP A 124 -39.14 26.57 -7.30
N PHE A 125 -38.15 27.37 -7.67
CA PHE A 125 -38.13 28.00 -8.99
C PHE A 125 -36.73 28.03 -9.57
N ASN A 126 -36.60 27.38 -10.74
CA ASN A 126 -35.54 27.57 -11.72
C ASN A 126 -35.29 29.06 -11.96
N SER A 127 -34.03 29.50 -11.88
CA SER A 127 -33.60 30.66 -12.66
C SER A 127 -32.25 30.39 -13.31
N GLU A 128 -32.25 30.54 -14.62
CA GLU A 128 -31.10 30.45 -15.52
C GLU A 128 -30.06 31.50 -15.11
N TYR A 129 -28.88 31.05 -14.70
CA TYR A 129 -27.75 31.95 -14.55
C TYR A 129 -27.22 32.34 -15.93
N GLN A 130 -27.61 33.53 -16.35
CA GLN A 130 -27.14 34.24 -17.54
C GLN A 130 -25.63 34.48 -17.46
N VAL A 131 -24.89 33.91 -18.41
CA VAL A 131 -23.46 34.17 -18.64
C VAL A 131 -23.29 35.63 -19.07
N ARG A 132 -22.74 36.48 -18.20
CA ARG A 132 -22.35 37.84 -18.57
C ARG A 132 -21.04 37.80 -19.36
N LYS A 133 -21.12 38.15 -20.65
CA LYS A 133 -19.99 38.53 -21.50
C LYS A 133 -19.28 39.74 -20.89
N SER A 134 -18.00 39.60 -20.57
CA SER A 134 -17.08 40.73 -20.46
C SER A 134 -16.50 41.00 -21.84
N SER A 135 -16.98 42.06 -22.48
CA SER A 135 -16.31 42.73 -23.60
C SER A 135 -16.05 44.15 -23.13
N GLU A 136 -14.79 44.50 -22.92
CA GLU A 136 -14.12 45.59 -23.63
C GLU A 136 -12.71 45.80 -23.06
N LYS A 137 -11.72 45.70 -23.96
CA LYS A 137 -10.34 46.13 -23.73
C LYS A 137 -10.33 47.60 -23.37
N THR A 138 -9.66 47.94 -22.28
CA THR A 138 -9.12 49.29 -22.06
C THR A 138 -7.61 49.17 -21.79
N ASP A 139 -6.91 50.15 -22.35
CA ASP A 139 -5.50 50.09 -22.72
C ASP A 139 -4.50 49.97 -21.56
N PHE A 140 -3.35 49.43 -21.95
CA PHE A 140 -2.12 49.19 -21.21
C PHE A 140 -1.74 50.27 -20.18
N ILE A 141 -1.95 49.97 -18.89
CA ILE A 141 -1.11 50.53 -17.83
C ILE A 141 0.17 49.69 -17.82
N LYS A 142 1.30 50.28 -18.25
CA LYS A 142 2.64 49.71 -18.10
C LYS A 142 2.92 49.50 -16.60
N LEU A 143 2.52 48.34 -16.08
CA LEU A 143 2.99 47.83 -14.80
C LEU A 143 4.43 47.39 -15.02
N PHE A 144 5.38 48.17 -14.52
CA PHE A 144 6.76 47.72 -14.42
C PHE A 144 6.78 46.41 -13.62
N PRO A 145 7.33 45.31 -14.14
CA PRO A 145 7.36 44.06 -13.42
C PRO A 145 8.17 44.28 -12.14
N ARG A 146 7.50 44.19 -10.99
CA ARG A 146 8.16 44.06 -9.70
C ARG A 146 8.29 42.56 -9.45
N TYR A 147 9.52 42.08 -9.47
CA TYR A 147 9.82 40.70 -9.12
C TYR A 147 9.79 40.58 -7.60
N ILE A 148 9.08 39.59 -7.08
CA ILE A 148 9.29 39.10 -5.73
C ILE A 148 10.40 38.06 -5.84
N GLU A 149 11.59 38.39 -5.34
CA GLU A 149 12.65 37.42 -5.17
C GLU A 149 12.32 36.61 -3.91
N MET A 150 11.78 35.42 -4.11
CA MET A 150 11.36 34.54 -3.02
C MET A 150 12.49 33.57 -2.70
N HIS A 151 13.16 33.78 -1.57
CA HIS A 151 14.14 32.83 -1.05
C HIS A 151 13.45 31.79 -0.18
N ILE A 152 13.33 30.56 -0.69
CA ILE A 152 12.94 29.42 0.14
C ILE A 152 14.18 28.98 0.91
N VAL A 153 14.30 29.45 2.14
CA VAL A 153 15.31 28.94 3.07
C VAL A 153 14.80 27.62 3.64
N VAL A 154 15.19 26.50 3.01
CA VAL A 154 14.96 25.17 3.57
C VAL A 154 15.90 25.02 4.77
N ASP A 155 15.36 25.17 5.97
CA ASP A 155 16.09 24.80 7.18
C ASP A 155 16.55 23.33 7.04
N LYS A 156 17.84 23.07 7.29
CA LYS A 156 18.44 21.72 7.33
C LYS A 156 17.69 20.75 8.27
N ASN A 157 16.76 21.26 9.08
CA ASN A 157 15.99 20.52 10.07
C ASN A 157 14.67 19.89 9.57
N LEU A 158 14.25 20.02 8.30
CA LEU A 158 12.97 19.44 7.86
C LEU A 158 13.04 17.95 7.48
N PHE A 159 14.15 17.53 6.90
CA PHE A 159 14.39 16.16 6.44
C PHE A 159 15.66 15.60 7.08
N LYS A 160 15.65 14.29 7.34
CA LYS A 160 16.88 13.59 7.69
C LYS A 160 17.89 13.73 6.53
N PRO A 161 19.20 13.83 6.83
CA PRO A 161 20.21 13.93 5.79
C PRO A 161 20.16 12.70 4.88
N ALA A 162 20.60 12.88 3.63
CA ALA A 162 20.74 11.78 2.70
C ALA A 162 21.61 10.66 3.30
N ASN A 163 21.39 9.42 2.87
CA ASN A 163 22.07 8.23 3.39
C ASN A 163 21.76 7.89 4.86
N THR A 164 20.70 8.48 5.43
CA THR A 164 20.18 8.04 6.74
C THR A 164 19.29 6.82 6.56
N ILE A 165 19.59 5.71 7.21
CA ILE A 165 18.74 4.51 7.19
C ILE A 165 17.32 4.86 7.69
N CYS A 166 16.31 4.60 6.85
CA CYS A 166 14.91 4.80 7.18
C CYS A 166 14.12 3.50 7.33
N ARG A 167 14.53 2.42 6.66
CA ARG A 167 14.01 1.07 6.86
C ARG A 167 15.17 0.09 6.91
N LYS A 168 15.12 -0.81 7.88
CA LYS A 168 16.09 -1.90 7.98
C LYS A 168 15.54 -3.10 7.23
N SER A 169 16.43 -3.89 6.63
CA SER A 169 16.10 -5.20 6.09
C SER A 169 15.40 -6.09 7.14
N VAL A 170 14.31 -6.73 6.71
CA VAL A 170 13.54 -7.72 7.47
C VAL A 170 14.16 -9.12 7.37
N ASP A 171 14.78 -9.42 6.24
CA ASP A 171 15.44 -10.69 5.93
C ASP A 171 16.77 -10.40 5.24
N VAL A 172 17.87 -10.87 5.84
CA VAL A 172 19.23 -10.50 5.42
C VAL A 172 19.61 -11.00 4.03
N GLU A 173 18.95 -12.05 3.53
CA GLU A 173 19.20 -12.59 2.19
C GLU A 173 18.22 -12.02 1.17
N CYS A 174 16.96 -11.78 1.57
CA CYS A 174 15.90 -11.45 0.63
C CYS A 174 15.43 -9.99 0.65
N ASP A 175 15.86 -9.16 1.60
CA ASP A 175 15.36 -7.80 1.78
C ASP A 175 16.50 -6.78 1.93
N PHE A 176 16.35 -5.60 1.33
CA PHE A 176 17.37 -4.56 1.37
C PHE A 176 17.14 -3.56 2.50
N THR A 177 18.10 -2.64 2.68
CA THR A 177 17.99 -1.51 3.62
C THR A 177 17.85 -0.23 2.80
N GLU A 178 16.86 0.59 3.14
CA GLU A 178 16.60 1.85 2.45
C GLU A 178 17.05 3.05 3.26
N PHE A 179 17.35 4.09 2.50
CA PHE A 179 17.92 5.32 2.97
C PHE A 179 17.02 6.51 2.61
N CYS A 180 17.06 7.52 3.46
CA CYS A 180 16.51 8.81 3.11
C CYS A 180 17.35 9.41 1.99
N ASN A 181 16.70 9.91 0.94
CA ASN A 181 17.38 10.65 -0.13
C ASN A 181 17.61 12.13 0.22
N GLY A 182 17.14 12.60 1.38
CA GLY A 182 17.23 14.00 1.82
C GLY A 182 16.16 14.95 1.24
N SER A 183 15.34 14.48 0.31
CA SER A 183 14.33 15.29 -0.39
C SER A 183 12.89 14.91 -0.03
N TYR A 184 12.64 13.66 0.39
CA TYR A 184 11.30 13.19 0.77
C TYR A 184 11.13 13.02 2.29
N PRO A 185 9.92 13.31 2.84
CA PRO A 185 9.61 13.14 4.25
C PRO A 185 9.37 11.68 4.68
N TYR A 186 9.23 10.78 3.73
CA TYR A 186 9.04 9.34 3.92
C TYR A 186 10.16 8.58 3.22
N CYS A 187 10.44 7.38 3.72
CA CYS A 187 11.33 6.44 3.06
C CYS A 187 10.81 6.14 1.63
N LEU A 188 11.72 5.80 0.73
CA LEU A 188 11.35 5.37 -0.62
C LEU A 188 10.57 4.04 -0.59
N LEU A 189 10.27 3.52 -1.77
CA LEU A 189 9.55 2.25 -1.87
C LEU A 189 10.41 1.11 -1.27
N ASP A 190 9.72 0.10 -0.79
CA ASP A 190 10.34 -1.10 -0.22
C ASP A 190 11.04 -1.87 -1.35
N THR A 191 12.37 -1.99 -1.26
CA THR A 191 13.20 -2.71 -2.20
C THR A 191 13.65 -4.02 -1.57
N TYR A 192 13.46 -5.10 -2.30
CA TYR A 192 13.84 -6.43 -1.86
C TYR A 192 14.31 -7.26 -3.06
N VAL A 193 14.99 -8.36 -2.77
CA VAL A 193 15.43 -9.31 -3.79
C VAL A 193 14.21 -9.82 -4.54
N ARG A 194 14.26 -9.79 -5.87
CA ARG A 194 13.12 -10.16 -6.72
C ARG A 194 12.58 -11.54 -6.35
N ASP A 195 11.26 -11.67 -6.42
CA ASP A 195 10.58 -12.94 -6.17
C ASP A 195 11.10 -14.04 -7.10
N GLY A 196 11.50 -15.17 -6.53
CA GLY A 196 12.02 -16.33 -7.26
C GLY A 196 13.54 -16.48 -7.27
N GLU A 197 14.30 -15.47 -6.83
CA GLU A 197 15.74 -15.63 -6.60
C GLU A 197 16.00 -16.62 -5.45
N TYR A 198 17.09 -17.37 -5.55
CA TYR A 198 17.43 -18.41 -4.57
C TYR A 198 17.92 -17.81 -3.23
N CYS A 199 17.53 -18.45 -2.13
CA CYS A 199 18.01 -18.18 -0.77
C CYS A 199 18.21 -19.50 0.00
N ASP A 200 18.68 -19.44 1.24
CA ASP A 200 18.97 -20.64 2.07
C ASP A 200 19.94 -21.59 1.36
N SER A 201 21.04 -21.04 0.84
CA SER A 201 22.04 -21.78 0.05
C SER A 201 21.46 -22.53 -1.16
N GLY A 202 20.37 -22.03 -1.75
CA GLY A 202 19.68 -22.65 -2.89
C GLY A 202 18.57 -23.62 -2.49
N GLY A 203 18.30 -23.79 -1.20
CA GLY A 203 17.20 -24.63 -0.69
C GLY A 203 15.82 -23.95 -0.75
N ALA A 204 15.77 -22.63 -0.93
CA ALA A 204 14.54 -21.85 -0.93
C ALA A 204 14.54 -20.70 -1.95
N PHE A 205 13.41 -19.99 -2.03
CA PHE A 205 13.25 -18.80 -2.87
C PHE A 205 12.89 -17.58 -2.02
N CYS A 206 13.40 -16.41 -2.41
CA CYS A 206 12.91 -15.13 -1.94
C CYS A 206 11.49 -14.90 -2.45
N PHE A 207 10.59 -14.52 -1.54
CA PHE A 207 9.23 -14.14 -1.89
C PHE A 207 8.72 -13.03 -0.96
N GLN A 208 8.43 -11.87 -1.54
CA GLN A 208 8.03 -10.64 -0.83
C GLN A 208 9.02 -10.26 0.27
N GLY A 209 10.31 -10.25 -0.08
CA GLY A 209 11.40 -9.87 0.81
C GLY A 209 11.64 -10.84 1.97
N ARG A 210 11.29 -12.12 1.84
CA ARG A 210 11.52 -13.12 2.88
C ARG A 210 11.97 -14.45 2.29
N CYS A 211 12.94 -15.09 2.95
CA CYS A 211 13.31 -16.48 2.68
C CYS A 211 12.43 -17.41 3.54
N ARG A 212 11.62 -18.25 2.89
CA ARG A 212 10.61 -19.10 3.57
C ARG A 212 10.94 -20.58 3.42
N THR A 213 11.02 -21.28 4.54
CA THR A 213 11.24 -22.73 4.61
C THR A 213 10.21 -23.39 5.51
N PHE A 214 9.89 -24.65 5.24
CA PHE A 214 8.99 -25.42 6.10
C PHE A 214 9.57 -25.60 7.50
N ASP A 215 10.88 -25.81 7.61
CA ASP A 215 11.58 -25.94 8.90
C ASP A 215 11.36 -24.72 9.78
N LYS A 216 11.61 -23.51 9.25
CA LYS A 216 11.40 -22.27 9.98
C LYS A 216 9.94 -22.07 10.38
N GLN A 217 9.01 -22.38 9.46
CA GLN A 217 7.58 -22.25 9.75
C GLN A 217 7.11 -23.24 10.84
N CYS A 218 7.61 -24.48 10.82
CA CYS A 218 7.33 -25.47 11.84
C CYS A 218 7.88 -25.04 13.21
N ASP A 219 9.15 -24.61 13.24
CA ASP A 219 9.82 -24.13 14.46
C ASP A 219 9.01 -23.00 15.12
N ASP A 220 8.58 -22.02 14.31
CA ASP A 220 7.77 -20.88 14.76
C ASP A 220 6.36 -21.29 15.24
N LEU A 221 5.72 -22.29 14.61
CA LEU A 221 4.32 -22.63 14.85
C LEU A 221 4.12 -23.56 16.05
N ILE A 222 4.93 -24.63 16.12
CA ILE A 222 4.74 -25.75 17.07
C ILE A 222 5.91 -25.91 18.06
N GLY A 223 7.01 -25.19 17.85
CA GLY A 223 8.11 -25.09 18.80
C GLY A 223 9.44 -25.58 18.25
N ARG A 224 10.49 -25.23 19.00
CA ARG A 224 11.89 -25.41 18.59
C ARG A 224 12.27 -26.86 18.34
N GLY A 225 12.98 -27.09 17.24
CA GLY A 225 13.49 -28.42 16.87
C GLY A 225 12.52 -29.24 16.02
N SER A 226 11.32 -28.72 15.75
CA SER A 226 10.47 -29.26 14.70
C SER A 226 11.00 -28.90 13.31
N ARG A 227 10.69 -29.74 12.32
CA ARG A 227 11.12 -29.56 10.92
C ARG A 227 9.95 -29.75 9.98
N GLY A 228 10.07 -29.23 8.77
CA GLY A 228 9.15 -29.53 7.68
C GLY A 228 9.14 -31.02 7.39
N ALA A 229 7.94 -31.57 7.23
CA ALA A 229 7.80 -32.99 7.01
C ALA A 229 8.16 -33.39 5.56
N PRO A 230 8.60 -34.63 5.33
CA PRO A 230 8.77 -35.14 3.98
C PRO A 230 7.42 -35.33 3.27
N ILE A 231 7.48 -35.45 1.95
CA ILE A 231 6.30 -35.51 1.08
C ILE A 231 5.27 -36.59 1.47
N PHE A 232 5.71 -37.73 2.01
CA PHE A 232 4.78 -38.80 2.41
C PHE A 232 3.91 -38.41 3.63
N CYS A 233 4.38 -37.53 4.51
CA CYS A 233 3.56 -36.99 5.60
C CYS A 233 2.49 -36.04 5.05
N TYR A 234 2.88 -35.20 4.08
CA TYR A 234 1.95 -34.32 3.39
C TYR A 234 0.90 -35.10 2.59
N ASP A 235 1.30 -36.17 1.90
CA ASP A 235 0.38 -37.04 1.16
C ASP A 235 -0.65 -37.69 2.09
N GLU A 236 -0.21 -38.27 3.20
CA GLU A 236 -1.09 -38.91 4.20
C GLU A 236 -2.08 -37.93 4.85
N ILE A 237 -1.65 -36.70 5.13
CA ILE A 237 -2.47 -35.72 5.86
C ILE A 237 -3.33 -34.91 4.89
N ASN A 238 -2.74 -34.29 3.86
CA ASN A 238 -3.44 -33.30 3.05
C ASN A 238 -4.42 -33.88 2.02
N THR A 239 -4.39 -35.20 1.80
CA THR A 239 -5.39 -35.89 0.98
C THR A 239 -6.68 -36.24 1.74
N ARG A 240 -6.71 -36.07 3.07
CA ARG A 240 -7.88 -36.40 3.91
C ARG A 240 -9.07 -35.46 3.68
N GLY A 241 -8.81 -34.19 3.37
CA GLY A 241 -9.86 -33.18 3.20
C GLY A 241 -10.59 -32.84 4.49
N ASP A 242 -9.90 -32.91 5.64
CA ASP A 242 -10.42 -32.56 6.95
C ASP A 242 -9.84 -31.22 7.46
N LYS A 243 -10.15 -30.82 8.69
CA LYS A 243 -9.66 -29.55 9.28
C LYS A 243 -8.14 -29.48 9.50
N PHE A 244 -7.45 -30.62 9.50
CA PHE A 244 -6.01 -30.73 9.68
C PHE A 244 -5.26 -30.98 8.37
N GLY A 245 -5.92 -31.48 7.33
CA GLY A 245 -5.28 -31.74 6.04
C GLY A 245 -6.18 -31.39 4.87
N ASN A 246 -5.90 -30.26 4.22
CA ASN A 246 -6.69 -29.74 3.10
C ASN A 246 -5.95 -28.65 2.30
N CYS A 247 -6.51 -28.29 1.15
CA CYS A 247 -6.11 -27.15 0.32
C CYS A 247 -7.25 -26.13 0.23
N GLY A 248 -7.82 -25.75 1.37
CA GLY A 248 -8.95 -24.83 1.46
C GLY A 248 -10.24 -25.60 1.75
N THR A 249 -11.18 -25.60 0.80
CA THR A 249 -12.53 -26.18 0.99
C THR A 249 -12.60 -27.70 0.84
N GLU A 250 -11.57 -28.31 0.26
CA GLU A 250 -11.50 -29.73 -0.11
C GLU A 250 -10.08 -30.29 0.13
N TYR A 251 -9.92 -31.59 -0.08
CA TYR A 251 -8.62 -32.27 -0.06
C TYR A 251 -7.66 -31.70 -1.11
N CYS A 252 -6.35 -31.87 -0.88
CA CYS A 252 -5.33 -31.48 -1.84
C CYS A 252 -5.19 -32.52 -2.96
N LEU A 253 -5.10 -32.05 -4.21
CA LEU A 253 -4.59 -32.87 -5.31
C LEU A 253 -3.09 -33.12 -5.11
N PHE A 254 -2.59 -34.26 -5.59
CA PHE A 254 -1.19 -34.70 -5.43
C PHE A 254 -0.15 -33.59 -5.74
N GLN A 255 -0.32 -32.89 -6.86
CA GLN A 255 0.57 -31.78 -7.28
C GLN A 255 0.57 -30.55 -6.35
N HIS A 256 -0.31 -30.48 -5.35
CA HIS A 256 -0.48 -29.35 -4.45
C HIS A 256 -0.39 -29.74 -2.96
N ILE A 257 -0.10 -31.01 -2.64
CA ILE A 257 -0.07 -31.49 -1.26
C ILE A 257 0.91 -30.72 -0.38
N LEU A 258 2.03 -30.23 -0.93
CA LEU A 258 3.02 -29.42 -0.20
C LEU A 258 2.61 -27.96 0.02
N CYS A 259 1.46 -27.51 -0.51
CA CYS A 259 0.99 -26.13 -0.38
C CYS A 259 -0.31 -25.97 0.41
N GLY A 260 -0.83 -27.07 0.96
CA GLY A 260 -2.02 -27.09 1.80
C GLY A 260 -1.72 -26.73 3.25
N LYS A 261 -2.27 -27.52 4.18
CA LYS A 261 -1.91 -27.44 5.60
C LYS A 261 -0.42 -27.73 5.80
N LEU A 262 0.20 -27.01 6.73
CA LEU A 262 1.59 -27.22 7.10
C LEU A 262 1.71 -28.55 7.84
N VAL A 263 2.66 -29.37 7.44
CA VAL A 263 2.94 -30.65 8.09
C VAL A 263 4.39 -30.66 8.56
N CYS A 264 4.58 -30.99 9.84
CA CYS A 264 5.87 -30.98 10.49
C CYS A 264 6.24 -32.38 11.01
N THR A 265 7.52 -32.68 11.16
CA THR A 265 7.99 -33.83 11.93
C THR A 265 8.19 -33.46 13.39
N TRP A 266 7.78 -34.34 14.29
CA TRP A 266 7.88 -34.15 15.73
C TRP A 266 8.57 -35.33 16.41
N GLU A 267 9.86 -35.17 16.70
CA GLU A 267 10.68 -36.20 17.33
C GLU A 267 10.75 -36.08 18.86
N HIS A 268 10.05 -35.10 19.44
CA HIS A 268 10.02 -34.93 20.90
C HIS A 268 9.11 -35.96 21.57
N LYS A 269 9.44 -36.31 22.81
CA LYS A 269 8.61 -37.18 23.65
C LYS A 269 7.37 -36.48 24.19
N ASP A 270 7.46 -35.16 24.38
CA ASP A 270 6.39 -34.35 24.93
C ASP A 270 5.35 -33.99 23.86
N LEU A 271 4.11 -33.76 24.31
CA LEU A 271 3.04 -33.29 23.44
C LEU A 271 3.18 -31.78 23.20
N ILE A 272 2.90 -31.36 21.97
CA ILE A 272 2.75 -29.94 21.62
C ILE A 272 1.58 -29.36 22.40
N SER A 273 1.86 -28.32 23.21
CA SER A 273 0.87 -27.63 24.02
C SER A 273 0.91 -26.13 23.72
N ARG A 274 -0.11 -25.65 23.01
CA ARG A 274 -0.31 -24.23 22.69
C ARG A 274 -1.81 -23.88 22.80
N PRO A 275 -2.18 -22.77 23.48
CA PRO A 275 -3.57 -22.40 23.64
C PRO A 275 -4.24 -22.14 22.29
N ASN A 276 -5.48 -22.63 22.15
CA ASN A 276 -6.29 -22.53 20.93
C ASN A 276 -5.67 -23.20 19.69
N LEU A 277 -4.72 -24.12 19.85
CA LEU A 277 -4.16 -24.92 18.77
C LEU A 277 -4.55 -26.39 18.95
N SER A 278 -5.33 -26.92 18.01
CA SER A 278 -5.58 -28.37 17.93
C SER A 278 -4.48 -29.03 17.13
N VAL A 279 -4.03 -30.20 17.56
CA VAL A 279 -2.90 -30.92 16.96
C VAL A 279 -3.32 -32.35 16.66
N ILE A 280 -2.94 -32.88 15.50
CA ILE A 280 -2.97 -34.31 15.21
C ILE A 280 -1.57 -34.86 15.04
N TYR A 281 -1.42 -36.14 15.36
CA TYR A 281 -0.20 -36.91 15.18
C TYR A 281 -0.55 -38.12 14.32
N ALA A 282 0.22 -38.35 13.25
CA ALA A 282 0.11 -39.50 12.39
C ALA A 282 1.49 -40.16 12.29
N HIS A 283 1.56 -41.47 12.52
CA HIS A 283 2.82 -42.21 12.41
C HIS A 283 2.92 -42.83 11.02
N VAL A 284 3.88 -42.37 10.22
CA VAL A 284 4.05 -42.76 8.81
C VAL A 284 5.53 -43.04 8.56
N ARG A 285 5.87 -44.26 8.13
CA ARG A 285 7.25 -44.67 7.78
C ARG A 285 8.28 -44.29 8.85
N ASP A 286 8.00 -44.66 10.10
CA ASP A 286 8.83 -44.39 11.28
C ASP A 286 8.98 -42.90 11.64
N GLN A 287 8.18 -42.01 11.03
CA GLN A 287 8.12 -40.61 11.40
C GLN A 287 6.77 -40.23 12.01
N THR A 288 6.82 -39.31 12.97
CA THR A 288 5.63 -38.69 13.55
C THR A 288 5.32 -37.39 12.79
N CYS A 289 4.38 -37.48 11.86
CA CYS A 289 3.84 -36.36 11.10
C CYS A 289 2.82 -35.61 11.96
N VAL A 290 2.93 -34.30 12.00
CA VAL A 290 2.09 -33.41 12.81
C VAL A 290 1.43 -32.38 11.92
N SER A 291 0.13 -32.18 12.10
CA SER A 291 -0.59 -31.05 11.52
C SER A 291 -1.49 -30.40 12.56
N THR A 292 -1.80 -29.12 12.34
CA THR A 292 -2.48 -28.29 13.31
C THR A 292 -3.68 -27.55 12.74
N TYR A 293 -4.58 -27.17 13.63
CA TYR A 293 -5.81 -26.46 13.31
C TYR A 293 -6.10 -25.42 14.39
N LEU A 294 -6.32 -24.18 13.96
CA LEU A 294 -6.86 -23.13 14.82
C LEU A 294 -8.39 -23.14 14.69
N PRO A 295 -9.14 -23.29 15.80
CA PRO A 295 -10.60 -23.16 15.78
C PRO A 295 -11.01 -21.81 15.19
N SER A 296 -11.53 -21.84 13.95
CA SER A 296 -11.95 -20.62 13.26
C SER A 296 -13.08 -19.96 14.03
N ARG A 297 -12.94 -18.65 14.28
CA ARG A 297 -14.01 -17.81 14.86
C ARG A 297 -14.92 -17.19 13.79
N LYS A 298 -14.63 -17.41 12.50
CA LYS A 298 -15.44 -16.84 11.43
C LYS A 298 -16.70 -17.69 11.22
N PRO A 299 -17.90 -17.11 11.30
CA PRO A 299 -19.12 -17.83 10.99
C PRO A 299 -19.13 -18.26 9.51
N PRO A 300 -19.76 -19.41 9.17
CA PRO A 300 -19.94 -19.82 7.79
C PRO A 300 -20.60 -18.71 6.96
N PRO A 301 -20.16 -18.46 5.72
CA PRO A 301 -20.87 -17.55 4.83
C PRO A 301 -22.30 -18.05 4.59
N VAL A 302 -23.27 -17.14 4.66
CA VAL A 302 -24.72 -17.42 4.53
C VAL A 302 -25.07 -18.14 3.22
N ALA A 303 -24.24 -17.99 2.19
CA ALA A 303 -24.41 -18.57 0.86
C ALA A 303 -23.36 -19.63 0.50
N SER A 304 -22.59 -20.16 1.46
CA SER A 304 -21.52 -21.10 1.12
C SER A 304 -22.07 -22.46 0.73
N THR A 305 -21.58 -22.96 -0.41
CA THR A 305 -21.58 -24.38 -0.75
C THR A 305 -20.91 -25.19 0.36
N VAL A 306 -21.25 -26.48 0.45
CA VAL A 306 -20.73 -27.45 1.42
C VAL A 306 -19.20 -27.46 1.37
N SER A 307 -18.55 -26.72 2.27
CA SER A 307 -17.12 -26.93 2.55
C SER A 307 -17.03 -28.16 3.43
N LYS A 308 -16.22 -29.15 3.04
CA LYS A 308 -15.91 -30.30 3.90
C LYS A 308 -14.97 -29.93 5.03
N THR A 309 -14.40 -28.72 4.97
CA THR A 309 -13.49 -28.15 5.95
C THR A 309 -14.11 -26.92 6.61
N SER A 310 -13.37 -26.30 7.53
CA SER A 310 -13.73 -25.05 8.20
C SER A 310 -13.30 -23.78 7.44
N TYR A 311 -12.85 -23.92 6.18
CA TYR A 311 -12.32 -22.83 5.35
C TYR A 311 -13.18 -22.66 4.09
N TYR A 312 -13.45 -21.41 3.69
CA TYR A 312 -14.38 -21.09 2.58
C TYR A 312 -13.70 -20.35 1.43
N SER A 313 -12.62 -19.63 1.69
CA SER A 313 -11.78 -19.02 0.67
C SER A 313 -10.29 -19.20 0.97
N VAL A 314 -9.44 -18.99 -0.04
CA VAL A 314 -7.98 -19.00 0.13
C VAL A 314 -7.51 -17.92 1.11
N ASP A 315 -8.26 -16.83 1.25
CA ASP A 315 -7.95 -15.72 2.17
C ASP A 315 -8.35 -16.03 3.63
N ASP A 316 -9.06 -17.14 3.88
CA ASP A 316 -9.31 -17.63 5.24
C ASP A 316 -8.12 -18.38 5.84
N ARG A 317 -7.06 -18.56 5.06
CA ARG A 317 -5.84 -19.24 5.48
C ARG A 317 -5.20 -18.54 6.67
N ASP A 318 -4.88 -19.32 7.70
CA ASP A 318 -4.20 -18.87 8.91
C ASP A 318 -2.75 -19.40 8.95
N GLU A 319 -2.06 -19.19 10.07
CA GLU A 319 -0.66 -19.60 10.27
C GLU A 319 -0.41 -21.13 10.21
N THR A 320 -1.46 -21.96 10.26
CA THR A 320 -1.36 -23.43 10.20
C THR A 320 -1.24 -23.99 8.78
N PHE A 321 -1.26 -23.13 7.76
CA PHE A 321 -1.03 -23.53 6.38
C PHE A 321 0.33 -23.08 5.89
N VAL A 322 0.82 -23.77 4.87
CA VAL A 322 2.04 -23.40 4.17
C VAL A 322 1.95 -21.96 3.66
N GLN A 323 2.98 -21.17 4.00
CA GLN A 323 3.12 -19.80 3.54
C GLN A 323 3.40 -19.76 2.04
N ASP A 324 2.84 -18.77 1.34
CA ASP A 324 3.19 -18.53 -0.06
C ASP A 324 4.69 -18.25 -0.20
N GLY A 325 5.32 -18.59 -1.32
CA GLY A 325 6.77 -18.49 -1.52
C GLY A 325 7.56 -19.73 -1.07
N SER A 326 6.98 -20.61 -0.27
CA SER A 326 7.66 -21.84 0.18
C SER A 326 7.88 -22.82 -0.98
N VAL A 327 8.99 -23.56 -0.97
CA VAL A 327 9.33 -24.52 -2.02
C VAL A 327 8.41 -25.75 -1.98
N CYS A 328 7.86 -26.13 -3.13
CA CYS A 328 7.01 -27.33 -3.27
C CYS A 328 7.52 -28.30 -4.34
N GLY A 329 8.72 -28.07 -4.86
CA GLY A 329 9.42 -28.95 -5.79
C GLY A 329 10.53 -28.19 -6.53
N PRO A 330 11.25 -28.87 -7.43
CA PRO A 330 12.30 -28.26 -8.24
C PRO A 330 11.73 -27.10 -9.07
N ASP A 331 12.30 -25.90 -8.92
CA ASP A 331 11.84 -24.67 -9.56
C ASP A 331 10.33 -24.37 -9.36
N MET A 332 9.77 -24.79 -8.22
CA MET A 332 8.37 -24.59 -7.88
C MET A 332 8.16 -24.05 -6.47
N TYR A 333 7.17 -23.17 -6.33
CA TYR A 333 6.80 -22.52 -5.09
C TYR A 333 5.29 -22.55 -4.85
N CYS A 334 4.90 -22.41 -3.59
CA CYS A 334 3.52 -22.32 -3.18
C CYS A 334 2.96 -20.91 -3.39
N PHE A 335 1.80 -20.82 -4.05
CA PHE A 335 1.04 -19.58 -4.13
C PHE A 335 -0.45 -19.89 -4.10
N LYS A 336 -1.16 -19.33 -3.13
CA LYS A 336 -2.61 -19.51 -2.96
C LYS A 336 -2.99 -21.00 -2.95
N MET A 337 -2.30 -21.77 -2.11
CA MET A 337 -2.47 -23.23 -1.92
C MET A 337 -2.20 -24.08 -3.18
N ARG A 338 -1.47 -23.55 -4.17
CA ARG A 338 -1.10 -24.27 -5.38
C ARG A 338 0.41 -24.23 -5.57
N CYS A 339 0.97 -25.35 -5.98
CA CYS A 339 2.36 -25.42 -6.43
C CYS A 339 2.46 -24.90 -7.87
N LYS A 340 3.32 -23.92 -8.10
CA LYS A 340 3.50 -23.23 -9.38
C LYS A 340 4.98 -23.10 -9.72
N HIS A 341 5.31 -23.01 -11.00
CA HIS A 341 6.69 -22.77 -11.43
C HIS A 341 7.16 -21.34 -11.12
N VAL A 342 8.40 -21.23 -10.64
CA VAL A 342 9.06 -19.95 -10.31
C VAL A 342 9.36 -19.11 -11.55
N ARG A 343 9.53 -19.74 -12.73
CA ARG A 343 9.76 -19.05 -14.01
C ARG A 343 8.72 -17.97 -14.38
N PHE A 344 7.54 -18.02 -13.78
CA PHE A 344 6.48 -17.03 -14.02
C PHE A 344 6.57 -15.81 -13.09
N LEU A 345 7.48 -15.81 -12.12
CA LEU A 345 7.80 -14.67 -11.26
C LEU A 345 8.97 -13.85 -11.81
N MET A 346 9.87 -14.51 -12.56
CA MET A 346 11.09 -13.91 -13.06
C MET A 346 10.93 -13.48 -14.51
N ASP A 347 11.16 -12.19 -14.74
CA ASP A 347 11.27 -11.63 -16.08
C ASP A 347 12.76 -11.39 -16.41
N PHE A 348 13.35 -12.35 -17.11
CA PHE A 348 14.74 -12.30 -17.54
C PHE A 348 14.98 -11.34 -18.70
N GLU A 349 13.94 -10.94 -19.44
CA GLU A 349 14.08 -9.93 -20.49
C GLU A 349 14.30 -8.54 -19.89
N THR A 350 13.65 -8.26 -18.76
CA THR A 350 13.77 -6.96 -18.08
C THR A 350 15.02 -6.87 -17.20
N CYS A 351 15.40 -7.94 -16.48
CA CYS A 351 16.61 -7.94 -15.66
C CYS A 351 17.20 -9.35 -15.53
N GLU A 352 18.37 -9.54 -16.16
CA GLU A 352 19.23 -10.70 -15.97
C GLU A 352 20.52 -10.26 -15.25
N ALA A 353 20.67 -10.65 -13.99
CA ALA A 353 21.72 -10.12 -13.11
C ALA A 353 23.16 -10.36 -13.62
N SER A 354 23.40 -11.49 -14.29
CA SER A 354 24.69 -11.84 -14.91
C SER A 354 25.13 -10.85 -15.99
N ILE A 355 24.18 -10.24 -16.69
CA ILE A 355 24.40 -9.32 -17.81
C ILE A 355 24.19 -7.88 -17.37
N GLU A 356 22.98 -7.57 -16.88
CA GLU A 356 22.54 -6.20 -16.59
C GLU A 356 23.24 -5.63 -15.34
N CYS A 357 23.48 -6.48 -14.33
CA CYS A 357 24.15 -6.12 -13.10
C CYS A 357 25.65 -6.45 -13.12
N SER A 358 26.22 -6.70 -14.31
CA SER A 358 27.65 -7.02 -14.50
C SER A 358 28.18 -8.16 -13.61
N GLY A 359 27.31 -9.06 -13.12
CA GLY A 359 27.67 -10.09 -12.14
C GLY A 359 28.04 -9.59 -10.74
N HIS A 360 27.79 -8.31 -10.43
CA HIS A 360 28.13 -7.64 -9.18
C HIS A 360 26.91 -7.02 -8.48
N GLY A 361 25.75 -7.63 -8.70
CA GLY A 361 24.49 -7.23 -8.09
C GLY A 361 23.39 -8.23 -8.43
N ILE A 362 22.23 -8.00 -7.82
CA ILE A 362 21.04 -8.84 -7.97
C ILE A 362 19.84 -7.97 -8.35
N CYS A 363 18.90 -8.54 -9.12
CA CYS A 363 17.69 -7.83 -9.53
C CYS A 363 16.75 -7.66 -8.33
N ASN A 364 16.27 -6.44 -8.11
CA ASN A 364 15.26 -6.14 -7.09
C ASN A 364 13.83 -6.35 -7.64
N ASN A 365 12.82 -6.15 -6.79
CA ASN A 365 11.39 -6.23 -7.12
C ASN A 365 10.88 -5.18 -8.14
N PHE A 366 11.71 -4.22 -8.53
CA PHE A 366 11.44 -3.26 -9.62
C PHE A 366 12.18 -3.63 -10.92
N ASN A 367 12.88 -4.78 -10.95
CA ASN A 367 13.77 -5.21 -12.03
C ASN A 367 14.93 -4.23 -12.28
N HIS A 368 15.41 -3.55 -11.25
CA HIS A 368 16.66 -2.80 -11.29
C HIS A 368 17.74 -3.52 -10.48
N CYS A 369 19.01 -3.25 -10.78
CA CYS A 369 20.10 -3.84 -10.01
C CYS A 369 20.23 -3.23 -8.62
N HIS A 370 20.42 -4.10 -7.64
CA HIS A 370 20.97 -3.79 -6.33
C HIS A 370 22.43 -4.28 -6.28
N CYS A 371 23.36 -3.35 -6.26
CA CYS A 371 24.79 -3.58 -6.44
C CYS A 371 25.50 -3.82 -5.11
N GLU A 372 26.49 -4.71 -5.17
CA GLU A 372 27.42 -4.97 -4.08
C GLU A 372 28.29 -3.75 -3.76
N LYS A 373 28.89 -3.77 -2.57
CA LYS A 373 29.83 -2.71 -2.16
C LYS A 373 31.05 -2.66 -3.08
N GLY A 374 31.30 -1.49 -3.65
CA GLY A 374 32.31 -1.24 -4.68
C GLY A 374 31.74 -1.07 -6.09
N TYR A 375 30.42 -1.15 -6.26
CA TYR A 375 29.75 -1.10 -7.56
C TYR A 375 28.59 -0.11 -7.56
N ASN A 376 28.45 0.64 -8.66
CA ASN A 376 27.49 1.73 -8.79
C ASN A 376 26.27 1.32 -9.62
N PRO A 377 25.04 1.51 -9.11
CA PRO A 377 23.82 1.42 -9.90
C PRO A 377 23.81 2.40 -11.09
N PRO A 378 23.08 2.13 -12.19
CA PRO A 378 22.13 1.03 -12.36
C PRO A 378 22.72 -0.29 -12.87
N HIS A 379 23.95 -0.32 -13.38
CA HIS A 379 24.53 -1.52 -14.03
C HIS A 379 25.65 -2.20 -13.23
N CYS A 380 25.82 -1.82 -11.97
CA CYS A 380 26.87 -2.30 -11.07
C CYS A 380 28.28 -2.26 -11.69
N LYS A 381 28.65 -1.11 -12.25
CA LYS A 381 30.01 -0.86 -12.73
C LYS A 381 30.94 -0.52 -11.55
N PRO A 382 32.23 -0.89 -11.58
CA PRO A 382 33.16 -0.59 -10.49
C PRO A 382 33.20 0.91 -10.16
N LYS A 383 32.90 1.26 -8.90
CA LYS A 383 33.07 2.60 -8.33
C LYS A 383 33.31 2.46 -6.83
N LYS A 384 34.45 2.98 -6.36
CA LYS A 384 34.84 2.89 -4.96
C LYS A 384 33.74 3.47 -4.06
N GLU A 385 33.41 2.74 -2.99
CA GLU A 385 32.41 3.13 -1.97
C GLU A 385 30.94 3.17 -2.43
N ALA A 386 30.65 2.91 -3.71
CA ALA A 386 29.29 2.78 -4.22
C ALA A 386 28.65 1.45 -3.82
N PHE A 387 27.32 1.44 -3.65
CA PHE A 387 26.49 0.25 -3.42
C PHE A 387 25.02 0.63 -3.55
N GLY A 388 24.14 -0.36 -3.46
CA GLY A 388 22.69 -0.15 -3.33
C GLY A 388 21.98 -0.20 -4.67
N SER A 389 20.86 0.48 -4.81
CA SER A 389 20.03 0.53 -6.02
C SER A 389 19.63 1.96 -6.34
N THR A 390 19.14 2.22 -7.55
CA THR A 390 18.53 3.51 -7.88
C THR A 390 17.23 3.76 -7.10
N ASP A 391 16.64 2.72 -6.52
CA ASP A 391 15.32 2.77 -5.86
C ASP A 391 15.39 2.90 -4.32
N ASP A 392 16.55 2.67 -3.71
CA ASP A 392 16.68 2.51 -2.25
C ASP A 392 16.95 3.84 -1.50
N GLY A 393 17.16 4.92 -2.25
CA GLY A 393 17.37 6.27 -1.72
C GLY A 393 18.79 6.56 -1.26
N HIS A 394 19.72 5.63 -1.47
CA HIS A 394 21.15 5.82 -1.26
C HIS A 394 21.72 6.75 -2.33
N LEU A 395 22.47 7.77 -1.90
CA LEU A 395 23.22 8.67 -2.75
C LEU A 395 24.69 8.30 -2.69
N VAL A 396 25.21 7.84 -3.83
CA VAL A 396 26.63 7.49 -3.97
C VAL A 396 27.48 8.76 -3.92
N PRO A 397 28.56 8.79 -3.11
CA PRO A 397 29.49 9.92 -3.03
C PRO A 397 30.13 10.34 -4.37
#